data_AF-A0A6P0STX0-F1
#
_entry.id   AF-A0A6P0STX0-F1
#
_cell.length_a   1.000
_cell.length_b   1.000
_cell.length_c   1.000
_cell.angle_alpha   90.00
_cell.angle_beta   90.00
_cell.angle_gamma   90.00
#
_symmetry.space_group_name_H-M   'P 1'
#
loop_
_entity.id
_entity.type
_entity.pdbx_description
1 polymer ?
#
loop_
_entity_poly.entity_id
_entity_poly.type
_entity_poly.pdbx_seq_one_letter_code
_entity_poly.pdbx_strand_id
1 'polypeptide(L)'
;MFINPRGWFRKIIPSHTPNRYTDISTNKDTSSEHNTRLNQARLGFILAVFFTLFGAISTARDWEGVQRMERQTQAWFFKLRGPVTGPDNIVILAIDEESLNLNQSYDDNDESQALTDLELIKSWPWKRAAYAKAIERVMAAGAKSVALSIVLDSPSSYGQADDQRLREVLENYGERVTLAAMYETYETVEGETIKLVKPNSLFETPQLSVGSINYPIEPDG
;
A
#
# COMPACT_ATOMS: atom_id res chain seq x y z
N MET A 1 31.27 -21.32 48.02
CA MET A 1 31.65 -22.73 48.26
C MET A 1 31.54 -22.99 49.75
N PHE A 2 30.57 -23.81 50.14
CA PHE A 2 30.44 -24.55 51.42
C PHE A 2 30.35 -23.74 52.73
N ILE A 3 29.65 -24.13 53.82
CA ILE A 3 28.74 -25.21 54.21
C ILE A 3 28.09 -24.71 55.52
N ASN A 4 26.79 -24.91 55.69
CA ASN A 4 26.17 -25.01 57.02
C ASN A 4 26.21 -26.49 57.46
N PRO A 5 26.52 -26.81 58.72
CA PRO A 5 25.90 -27.99 59.29
C PRO A 5 25.31 -27.77 60.70
N ARG A 6 24.15 -28.41 60.83
CA ARG A 6 23.28 -28.60 61.99
C ARG A 6 23.95 -29.31 63.17
N GLY A 7 23.44 -29.03 64.37
CA GLY A 7 23.38 -29.90 65.55
C GLY A 7 22.44 -29.25 66.58
N TRP A 8 21.82 -29.90 67.56
CA TRP A 8 21.44 -31.28 67.89
C TRP A 8 20.56 -31.18 69.17
N PHE A 9 19.45 -31.93 69.21
CA PHE A 9 18.66 -32.44 70.35
C PHE A 9 17.77 -31.63 71.35
N ARG A 10 16.54 -32.20 71.47
CA ARG A 10 15.65 -32.50 72.64
C ARG A 10 15.13 -31.35 73.51
N LYS A 11 13.83 -31.06 73.53
CA LYS A 11 12.65 -31.78 74.12
C LYS A 11 12.51 -31.56 75.63
N ILE A 12 11.64 -30.62 76.02
CA ILE A 12 10.91 -30.60 77.31
C ILE A 12 9.46 -30.15 77.03
N ILE A 13 8.50 -30.96 77.47
CA ILE A 13 7.03 -30.81 77.54
C ILE A 13 6.65 -31.46 78.90
N PRO A 14 5.50 -31.21 79.61
CA PRO A 14 4.38 -30.23 79.46
C PRO A 14 4.00 -29.52 80.79
N SER A 15 3.02 -28.59 80.75
CA SER A 15 1.81 -28.73 81.60
C SER A 15 0.61 -27.92 81.09
N HIS A 16 -0.54 -28.60 81.09
CA HIS A 16 -1.92 -28.29 80.75
C HIS A 16 -2.47 -26.85 80.78
N THR A 17 -3.35 -26.56 79.81
CA THR A 17 -4.82 -26.53 80.03
C THR A 17 -5.58 -26.73 78.70
N PRO A 18 -6.69 -27.50 78.67
CA PRO A 18 -7.43 -27.77 77.46
C PRO A 18 -8.52 -26.71 77.28
N ASN A 19 -8.53 -25.99 76.17
CA ASN A 19 -9.72 -25.24 75.78
C ASN A 19 -10.46 -26.02 74.69
N ARG A 20 -11.60 -26.57 75.09
CA ARG A 20 -12.57 -27.27 74.26
C ARG A 20 -13.72 -26.30 74.02
N TYR A 21 -13.83 -25.73 72.83
CA TYR A 21 -15.14 -25.33 72.32
C TYR A 21 -15.18 -25.26 70.78
N THR A 22 -16.10 -26.06 70.26
CA THR A 22 -16.82 -26.03 68.97
C THR A 22 -16.03 -25.99 67.66
N ASP A 23 -16.01 -27.17 67.05
CA ASP A 23 -16.17 -27.38 65.61
C ASP A 23 -17.22 -26.41 65.04
N ILE A 24 -16.76 -25.36 64.37
CA ILE A 24 -17.57 -24.62 63.41
C ILE A 24 -17.26 -25.29 62.09
N SER A 25 -18.14 -26.22 61.71
CA SER A 25 -18.36 -26.58 60.33
C SER A 25 -18.85 -25.34 59.59
N THR A 26 -17.92 -24.47 59.17
CA THR A 26 -18.22 -23.49 58.13
C THR A 26 -18.39 -24.30 56.85
N ASN A 27 -19.66 -24.64 56.63
CA ASN A 27 -20.29 -24.89 55.36
C ASN A 27 -19.46 -24.24 54.25
N LYS A 28 -18.84 -25.06 53.38
CA LYS A 28 -18.37 -24.55 52.10
C LYS A 28 -19.63 -24.03 51.39
N ASP A 29 -19.75 -22.72 51.29
CA ASP A 29 -20.61 -22.08 50.31
C ASP A 29 -20.13 -22.49 48.90
N THR A 30 -20.55 -23.67 48.44
CA THR A 30 -20.40 -24.11 47.04
C THR A 30 -21.53 -23.54 46.17
N SER A 31 -22.08 -22.38 46.52
CA SER A 31 -23.21 -21.74 45.83
C SER A 31 -22.82 -20.49 45.04
N SER A 32 -21.58 -19.98 45.15
CA SER A 32 -21.12 -18.77 44.44
C SER A 32 -20.21 -19.03 43.22
N GLU A 33 -19.56 -20.20 43.13
CA GLU A 33 -18.66 -20.52 42.00
C GLU A 33 -19.40 -21.02 40.74
N HIS A 34 -20.62 -21.54 40.87
CA HIS A 34 -21.33 -22.11 39.71
C HIS A 34 -22.05 -21.03 38.87
N ASN A 35 -22.57 -19.97 39.51
CA ASN A 35 -23.31 -18.90 38.83
C ASN A 35 -22.39 -17.86 38.15
N THR A 36 -21.19 -17.65 38.70
CA THR A 36 -20.21 -16.70 38.14
C THR A 36 -19.61 -17.21 36.83
N ARG A 37 -19.28 -18.51 36.74
CA ARG A 37 -18.83 -19.14 35.49
C ARG A 37 -19.91 -19.19 34.41
N LEU A 38 -21.17 -19.47 34.79
CA LEU A 38 -22.30 -19.45 33.85
C LEU A 38 -22.55 -18.05 33.27
N ASN A 39 -22.45 -17.01 34.11
CA ASN A 39 -22.61 -15.62 33.68
C ASN A 39 -21.42 -15.13 32.84
N GLN A 40 -20.20 -15.56 33.13
CA GLN A 40 -19.03 -15.27 32.28
C GLN A 40 -19.15 -15.92 30.90
N ALA A 41 -19.60 -17.17 30.83
CA ALA A 41 -19.82 -17.86 29.56
C ALA A 41 -20.93 -17.20 28.73
N ARG A 42 -22.04 -16.80 29.37
CA ARG A 42 -23.12 -16.05 28.71
C ARG A 42 -22.67 -14.66 28.26
N LEU A 43 -21.90 -13.95 29.08
CA LEU A 43 -21.33 -12.65 28.73
C LEU A 43 -20.40 -12.78 27.51
N GLY A 44 -19.51 -13.77 27.51
CA GLY A 44 -18.64 -14.06 26.38
C GLY A 44 -19.40 -14.38 25.10
N PHE A 45 -20.47 -15.18 25.21
CA PHE A 45 -21.32 -15.51 24.07
C PHE A 45 -22.06 -14.27 23.53
N ILE A 46 -22.64 -13.44 24.40
CA ILE A 46 -23.31 -12.20 24.01
C ILE A 46 -22.32 -11.25 23.31
N LEU A 47 -21.10 -11.11 23.85
CA LEU A 47 -20.06 -10.30 23.23
C LEU A 47 -19.71 -10.81 21.83
N ALA A 48 -19.53 -12.13 21.68
CA ALA A 48 -19.20 -12.75 20.40
C ALA A 48 -20.30 -12.53 19.36
N VAL A 49 -21.57 -12.68 19.75
CA VAL A 49 -22.72 -12.39 18.87
C VAL A 49 -22.80 -10.90 18.53
N PHE A 50 -22.55 -10.01 19.49
CA PHE A 50 -22.54 -8.57 19.25
C PHE A 50 -21.45 -8.16 18.26
N PHE A 51 -20.21 -8.62 18.44
CA PHE A 51 -19.10 -8.28 17.55
C PHE A 51 -19.30 -8.85 16.13
N THR A 52 -19.82 -10.07 16.01
CA THR A 52 -20.11 -10.66 14.68
C THR A 52 -21.23 -9.91 13.97
N LEU A 53 -22.33 -9.59 14.66
CA LEU A 53 -23.45 -8.86 14.07
C LEU A 53 -23.06 -7.41 13.74
N PHE A 54 -22.32 -6.74 14.63
CA PHE A 54 -21.82 -5.39 14.41
C PHE A 54 -20.83 -5.33 13.25
N GLY A 55 -19.90 -6.29 13.17
CA GLY A 55 -18.97 -6.41 12.04
C GLY A 55 -19.71 -6.61 10.72
N ALA A 56 -20.64 -7.58 10.66
CA ALA A 56 -21.42 -7.86 9.46
C ALA A 56 -22.25 -6.64 8.99
N ILE A 57 -22.91 -5.93 9.91
CA ILE A 57 -23.67 -4.71 9.58
C ILE A 57 -22.74 -3.58 9.14
N SER A 58 -21.57 -3.45 9.77
CA SER A 58 -20.61 -2.38 9.45
C SER A 58 -19.99 -2.59 8.07
N THR A 59 -19.66 -3.82 7.70
CA THR A 59 -19.15 -4.19 6.37
C THR A 59 -20.22 -4.06 5.30
N ALA A 60 -21.45 -4.55 5.55
CA ALA A 60 -22.52 -4.52 4.55
C ALA A 60 -23.03 -3.11 4.21
N ARG A 61 -22.64 -2.08 4.96
CA ARG A 61 -23.02 -0.68 4.73
C ARG A 61 -21.87 0.20 4.27
N ASP A 62 -20.72 -0.38 3.94
CA ASP A 62 -19.50 0.33 3.54
C ASP A 62 -19.15 1.48 4.51
N TRP A 63 -19.25 1.22 5.81
CA TRP A 63 -19.08 2.30 6.77
C TRP A 63 -17.66 2.86 6.72
N GLU A 64 -17.52 4.15 6.40
CA GLU A 64 -16.22 4.84 6.25
C GLU A 64 -15.25 4.63 7.43
N GLY A 65 -15.77 4.41 8.64
CA GLY A 65 -14.95 4.12 9.82
C GLY A 65 -14.17 2.81 9.70
N VAL A 66 -14.80 1.77 9.13
CA VAL A 66 -14.16 0.47 8.88
C VAL A 66 -13.04 0.61 7.86
N GLN A 67 -13.27 1.34 6.77
CA GLN A 67 -12.24 1.58 5.75
C GLN A 67 -11.04 2.36 6.32
N ARG A 68 -11.28 3.35 7.20
CA ARG A 68 -10.18 4.05 7.89
C ARG A 68 -9.40 3.12 8.82
N MET A 69 -10.08 2.29 9.59
CA MET A 69 -9.41 1.31 10.47
C MET A 69 -8.58 0.31 9.67
N GLU A 70 -9.09 -0.15 8.53
CA GLU A 70 -8.37 -1.03 7.62
C GLU A 70 -7.10 -0.35 7.08
N ARG A 71 -7.21 0.86 6.51
CA ARG A 71 -6.06 1.61 5.99
C ARG A 71 -5.01 1.86 7.07
N GLN A 72 -5.42 2.18 8.30
CA GLN A 72 -4.52 2.34 9.44
C GLN A 72 -3.81 1.02 9.80
N THR A 73 -4.55 -0.09 9.78
CA THR A 73 -4.02 -1.42 10.06
C THR A 73 -2.99 -1.82 9.00
N GLN A 74 -3.28 -1.61 7.72
CA GLN A 74 -2.34 -1.83 6.61
C GLN A 74 -1.08 -0.97 6.77
N ALA A 75 -1.23 0.33 7.06
CA ALA A 75 -0.09 1.23 7.29
C ALA A 75 0.78 0.76 8.47
N TRP A 76 0.17 0.24 9.54
CA TRP A 76 0.89 -0.30 10.67
C TRP A 76 1.66 -1.58 10.30
N PHE A 77 1.05 -2.47 9.54
CA PHE A 77 1.73 -3.66 9.02
C PHE A 77 2.94 -3.30 8.14
N PHE A 78 2.84 -2.28 7.29
CA PHE A 78 3.99 -1.81 6.50
C PHE A 78 5.14 -1.27 7.38
N LYS A 79 4.82 -0.54 8.45
CA LYS A 79 5.82 -0.07 9.42
C LYS A 79 6.49 -1.23 10.17
N LEU A 80 5.70 -2.23 10.59
CA LEU A 80 6.22 -3.40 11.30
C LEU A 80 7.08 -4.30 10.41
N ARG A 81 6.70 -4.49 9.14
CA ARG A 81 7.48 -5.23 8.16
C ARG A 81 8.89 -4.64 7.98
N GLY A 82 9.02 -3.32 8.17
CA GLY A 82 10.27 -2.60 7.97
C GLY A 82 10.56 -2.31 6.50
N PRO A 83 11.68 -1.60 6.22
CA PRO A 83 12.10 -1.29 4.87
C PRO A 83 12.50 -2.57 4.13
N VAL A 84 12.04 -2.70 2.89
CA VAL A 84 12.45 -3.76 1.98
C VAL A 84 13.29 -3.11 0.89
N THR A 85 14.55 -3.53 0.78
CA THR A 85 15.43 -3.04 -0.28
C THR A 85 14.89 -3.51 -1.62
N GLY A 86 14.71 -2.57 -2.55
CA GLY A 86 14.33 -2.88 -3.92
C GLY A 86 15.47 -3.61 -4.64
N PRO A 87 15.18 -4.26 -5.79
CA PRO A 87 16.23 -4.83 -6.63
C PRO A 87 17.18 -3.74 -7.14
N ASP A 88 18.49 -3.97 -7.08
CA ASP A 88 19.52 -2.98 -7.48
C ASP A 88 19.55 -2.73 -9.01
N ASN A 89 18.80 -3.51 -9.78
CA ASN A 89 18.76 -3.48 -11.24
C ASN A 89 17.50 -2.82 -11.81
N ILE A 90 16.68 -2.19 -10.97
CA ILE A 90 15.46 -1.48 -11.37
C ILE A 90 15.59 -0.03 -10.90
N VAL A 91 15.44 0.90 -11.84
CA VAL A 91 15.40 2.33 -11.56
C VAL A 91 14.00 2.84 -11.89
N ILE A 92 13.40 3.53 -10.92
CA ILE A 92 12.12 4.22 -11.11
C ILE A 92 12.42 5.71 -11.24
N LEU A 93 12.22 6.25 -12.44
CA LEU A 93 12.18 7.70 -12.65
C LEU A 93 10.74 8.17 -12.38
N ALA A 94 10.51 8.68 -11.17
CA ALA A 94 9.21 9.13 -10.74
C ALA A 94 8.88 10.54 -11.25
N ILE A 95 7.61 10.78 -11.53
CA ILE A 95 7.04 12.11 -11.71
C ILE A 95 6.35 12.46 -10.41
N ASP A 96 6.86 13.48 -9.72
CA ASP A 96 6.30 13.95 -8.44
C ASP A 96 5.66 15.34 -8.61
N GLU A 97 5.02 15.83 -7.56
CA GLU A 97 4.37 17.14 -7.52
C GLU A 97 5.32 18.29 -7.91
N GLU A 98 6.58 18.23 -7.49
CA GLU A 98 7.60 19.22 -7.88
C GLU A 98 7.91 19.17 -9.39
N SER A 99 7.90 17.97 -9.99
CA SER A 99 8.12 17.81 -11.44
C SER A 99 6.97 18.40 -12.25
N LEU A 100 5.73 18.31 -11.74
CA LEU A 100 4.54 18.81 -12.42
C LEU A 100 4.37 20.32 -12.30
N ASN A 101 4.86 20.92 -11.21
CA ASN A 101 4.73 22.36 -10.92
C ASN A 101 5.99 23.17 -11.24
N LEU A 102 6.88 22.65 -12.08
CA LEU A 102 8.17 23.27 -12.39
C LEU A 102 8.06 24.71 -12.93
N ASN A 103 6.97 25.04 -13.63
CA ASN A 103 6.68 26.40 -14.10
C ASN A 103 6.51 27.43 -12.97
N GLN A 104 6.20 27.02 -11.74
CA GLN A 104 6.02 27.94 -10.61
C GLN A 104 7.35 28.26 -9.92
N SER A 105 8.36 27.41 -10.10
CA SER A 105 9.64 27.50 -9.40
C SER A 105 10.74 28.19 -10.21
N TYR A 106 10.55 28.35 -11.53
CA TYR A 106 11.52 29.00 -12.42
C TYR A 106 11.11 30.43 -12.76
N ASP A 107 12.02 31.37 -12.52
CA ASP A 107 11.89 32.76 -12.96
C ASP A 107 12.29 32.85 -14.44
N ASP A 108 11.34 33.17 -15.31
CA ASP A 108 11.53 33.31 -16.76
C ASP A 108 12.57 34.39 -17.13
N ASN A 109 12.95 35.25 -16.17
CA ASN A 109 13.87 36.37 -16.38
C ASN A 109 15.35 36.03 -16.12
N ASP A 110 15.68 34.82 -15.67
CA ASP A 110 17.05 34.39 -15.40
C ASP A 110 17.56 33.41 -16.48
N GLU A 111 18.10 33.96 -17.58
CA GLU A 111 18.72 33.19 -18.67
C GLU A 111 19.85 32.26 -18.18
N SER A 112 20.43 32.49 -16.99
CA SER A 112 21.49 31.64 -16.44
C SER A 112 20.98 30.30 -15.92
N GLN A 113 19.68 30.17 -15.65
CA GLN A 113 19.03 28.96 -15.13
C GLN A 113 18.16 28.24 -16.18
N ALA A 114 18.08 28.74 -17.41
CA ALA A 114 17.37 28.10 -18.51
C ALA A 114 18.10 26.82 -18.97
N LEU A 115 18.01 25.76 -18.16
CA LEU A 115 18.37 24.41 -18.59
C LEU A 115 17.44 24.05 -19.76
N THR A 116 18.03 23.91 -20.95
CA THR A 116 17.32 23.64 -22.22
C THR A 116 16.36 22.44 -22.13
N ASP A 117 16.60 21.53 -21.19
CA ASP A 117 15.81 20.33 -20.97
C ASP A 117 14.58 20.56 -20.09
N LEU A 118 14.63 21.54 -19.18
CA LEU A 118 13.50 21.87 -18.31
C LEU A 118 12.35 22.51 -19.09
N GLU A 119 12.66 23.19 -20.19
CA GLU A 119 11.69 23.68 -21.18
C GLU A 119 10.85 22.56 -21.82
N LEU A 120 11.28 21.29 -21.72
CA LEU A 120 10.51 20.14 -22.20
C LEU A 120 9.43 19.69 -21.20
N ILE A 121 9.62 19.98 -19.91
CA ILE A 121 8.77 19.55 -18.79
C ILE A 121 8.12 20.72 -18.05
N LYS A 122 8.15 21.92 -18.62
CA LYS A 122 7.63 23.16 -18.00
C LYS A 122 6.13 23.12 -17.74
N SER A 123 5.34 22.50 -18.61
CA SER A 123 3.89 22.49 -18.48
C SER A 123 3.33 21.12 -18.80
N TRP A 124 2.45 20.64 -17.93
CA TRP A 124 1.73 19.39 -18.15
C TRP A 124 0.56 19.59 -19.12
N PRO A 125 0.31 18.65 -20.06
CA PRO A 125 1.13 17.49 -20.40
C PRO A 125 2.48 17.88 -21.01
N TRP A 126 3.56 17.17 -20.65
CA TRP A 126 4.91 17.48 -21.14
C TRP A 126 5.08 17.19 -22.64
N LYS A 127 6.07 17.86 -23.24
CA LYS A 127 6.48 17.63 -24.64
C LYS A 127 6.93 16.18 -24.81
N ARG A 128 6.57 15.55 -25.93
CA ARG A 128 7.00 14.20 -26.30
C ARG A 128 8.53 14.08 -26.39
N ALA A 129 9.20 15.17 -26.77
CA ALA A 129 10.65 15.30 -26.71
C ALA A 129 11.25 15.05 -25.30
N ALA A 130 10.51 15.33 -24.21
CA ALA A 130 10.95 15.01 -22.85
C ALA A 130 11.08 13.49 -22.66
N TYR A 131 10.04 12.75 -23.04
CA TYR A 131 10.03 11.28 -22.94
C TYR A 131 11.06 10.65 -23.87
N ALA A 132 11.20 11.16 -25.10
CA ALA A 132 12.21 10.74 -26.06
C ALA A 132 13.62 10.84 -25.46
N LYS A 133 13.93 11.99 -24.85
CA LYS A 133 15.22 12.26 -24.22
C LYS A 133 15.46 11.41 -22.98
N ALA A 134 14.43 11.17 -22.16
CA ALA A 134 14.53 10.29 -20.99
C ALA A 134 14.84 8.85 -21.42
N ILE A 135 14.13 8.32 -22.43
CA ILE A 135 14.39 6.99 -22.99
C ILE A 135 15.82 6.90 -23.51
N GLU A 136 16.27 7.83 -24.34
CA GLU A 136 17.64 7.82 -24.88
C GLU A 136 18.71 7.81 -23.78
N ARG A 137 18.55 8.64 -22.74
CA ARG A 137 19.50 8.69 -21.62
C ARG A 137 19.55 7.38 -20.85
N VAL A 138 18.39 6.81 -20.53
CA VAL A 138 18.29 5.56 -19.78
C VAL A 138 18.82 4.38 -20.61
N MET A 139 18.53 4.34 -21.91
CA MET A 139 19.06 3.34 -22.83
C MET A 139 20.58 3.48 -23.01
N ALA A 140 21.10 4.71 -23.17
CA ALA A 140 22.53 4.97 -23.27
C ALA A 140 23.29 4.62 -21.97
N ALA A 141 22.63 4.71 -20.82
CA ALA A 141 23.15 4.25 -19.53
C ALA A 141 23.17 2.72 -19.38
N GLY A 142 22.69 1.97 -20.37
CA GLY A 142 22.75 0.51 -20.40
C GLY A 142 21.49 -0.20 -19.91
N ALA A 143 20.35 0.49 -19.84
CA ALA A 143 19.09 -0.15 -19.51
C ALA A 143 18.75 -1.27 -20.51
N LYS A 144 18.30 -2.42 -19.99
CA LYS A 144 17.88 -3.56 -20.81
C LYS A 144 16.51 -3.32 -21.45
N SER A 145 15.63 -2.63 -20.72
CA SER A 145 14.30 -2.23 -21.17
C SER A 145 13.85 -0.97 -20.43
N VAL A 146 12.88 -0.26 -21.01
CA VAL A 146 12.24 0.93 -20.44
C VAL A 146 10.73 0.79 -20.57
N ALA A 147 10.00 0.99 -19.47
CA ALA A 147 8.54 1.07 -19.49
C ALA A 147 8.10 2.50 -19.21
N LEU A 148 7.32 3.10 -20.12
CA LEU A 148 6.76 4.42 -19.95
C LEU A 148 5.33 4.31 -19.40
N SER A 149 5.15 4.61 -18.12
CA SER A 149 3.85 4.57 -17.42
C SER A 149 3.00 5.82 -17.68
N ILE A 150 2.89 6.24 -18.95
CA ILE A 150 2.07 7.39 -19.37
C ILE A 150 1.34 7.00 -20.65
N VAL A 151 0.02 7.16 -20.65
CA VAL A 151 -0.80 6.88 -21.82
C VAL A 151 -0.71 8.07 -22.78
N LEU A 152 -0.20 7.80 -23.99
CA LEU A 152 -0.01 8.79 -25.05
C LEU A 152 -1.05 8.56 -26.17
N ASP A 153 -2.34 8.63 -25.82
CA ASP A 153 -3.48 8.28 -26.70
C ASP A 153 -3.80 9.33 -27.78
N SER A 154 -3.32 10.55 -27.59
CA SER A 154 -3.61 11.72 -28.41
C SER A 154 -2.35 12.35 -29.00
N PRO A 155 -2.44 13.03 -30.17
CA PRO A 155 -1.32 13.82 -30.70
C PRO A 155 -0.84 14.89 -29.71
N SER A 156 0.43 15.26 -29.80
CA SER A 156 1.01 16.32 -28.97
C SER A 156 0.33 17.66 -29.22
N SER A 157 0.04 18.38 -28.13
CA SER A 157 -0.41 19.78 -28.17
C SER A 157 0.68 20.74 -28.66
N TYR A 158 1.95 20.29 -28.72
CA TYR A 158 3.10 21.08 -29.21
C TYR A 158 3.38 20.86 -30.71
N GLY A 159 2.49 20.15 -31.40
CA GLY A 159 2.54 19.95 -32.84
C GLY A 159 3.28 18.69 -33.28
N GLN A 160 3.15 18.38 -34.58
CA GLN A 160 3.60 17.10 -35.16
C GLN A 160 5.11 16.85 -35.00
N ALA A 161 5.94 17.89 -35.00
CA ALA A 161 7.38 17.76 -34.82
C ALA A 161 7.76 17.20 -33.44
N ASP A 162 6.95 17.49 -32.41
CA ASP A 162 7.17 16.94 -31.07
C ASP A 162 6.85 15.43 -31.04
N ASP A 163 5.72 15.02 -31.62
CA ASP A 163 5.38 13.60 -31.78
C ASP A 163 6.43 12.84 -32.61
N GLN A 164 6.92 13.45 -33.69
CA GLN A 164 7.99 12.91 -34.54
C GLN A 164 9.24 12.57 -33.72
N ARG A 165 9.63 13.46 -32.79
CA ARG A 165 10.83 13.28 -31.97
C ARG A 165 10.77 12.03 -31.12
N LEU A 166 9.61 11.71 -30.54
CA LEU A 166 9.41 10.48 -29.79
C LEU A 166 9.31 9.26 -30.72
N ARG A 167 8.63 9.39 -31.86
CA ARG A 167 8.55 8.29 -32.85
C ARG A 167 9.93 7.81 -33.29
N GLU A 168 10.85 8.72 -33.61
CA GLU A 168 12.23 8.39 -34.00
C GLU A 168 12.98 7.59 -32.92
N VAL A 169 12.74 7.87 -31.63
CA VAL A 169 13.33 7.10 -30.53
C VAL A 169 12.71 5.71 -30.44
N LEU A 170 11.39 5.60 -30.60
CA LEU A 170 10.68 4.33 -30.59
C LEU A 170 11.02 3.46 -31.80
N GLU A 171 11.38 4.04 -32.94
CA GLU A 171 11.92 3.30 -34.09
C GLU A 171 13.30 2.70 -33.77
N ASN A 172 14.14 3.42 -33.02
CA ASN A 172 15.48 2.95 -32.65
C ASN A 172 15.50 1.96 -31.47
N TYR A 173 14.54 2.08 -30.55
CA TYR A 173 14.53 1.32 -29.29
C TYR A 173 13.26 0.48 -29.07
N GLY A 174 12.36 0.38 -30.04
CA GLY A 174 11.02 -0.19 -29.90
C GLY A 174 10.97 -1.57 -29.25
N GLU A 175 11.88 -2.48 -29.62
CA GLU A 175 12.00 -3.84 -29.03
C GLU A 175 12.24 -3.84 -27.52
N ARG A 176 12.74 -2.72 -26.97
CA ARG A 176 13.13 -2.58 -25.56
C ARG A 176 12.29 -1.55 -24.82
N VAL A 177 11.31 -0.93 -25.49
CA VAL A 177 10.42 0.07 -24.90
C VAL A 177 9.00 -0.49 -24.82
N THR A 178 8.36 -0.32 -23.67
CA THR A 178 6.94 -0.64 -23.46
C THR A 178 6.17 0.65 -23.20
N LEU A 179 5.14 0.93 -24.01
CA LEU A 179 4.22 2.04 -23.76
C LEU A 179 3.01 1.60 -22.94
N ALA A 180 2.44 2.53 -22.17
CA ALA A 180 1.25 2.27 -21.36
C ALA A 180 -0.04 2.26 -22.21
N ALA A 181 -0.91 1.32 -21.88
CA ALA A 181 -2.33 1.35 -22.18
C ALA A 181 -3.12 1.31 -20.87
N MET A 182 -4.36 1.81 -20.87
CA MET A 182 -5.22 1.71 -19.70
C MET A 182 -6.64 1.31 -20.07
N TYR A 183 -7.30 0.58 -19.19
CA TYR A 183 -8.74 0.36 -19.25
C TYR A 183 -9.46 1.59 -18.71
N GLU A 184 -10.35 2.16 -19.51
CA GLU A 184 -11.24 3.25 -19.10
C GLU A 184 -12.69 2.79 -19.15
N THR A 185 -13.44 3.17 -18.12
CA THR A 185 -14.88 3.03 -18.03
C THR A 185 -15.53 4.20 -18.76
N TYR A 186 -16.46 3.90 -19.66
CA TYR A 186 -17.30 4.88 -20.32
C TYR A 186 -18.77 4.60 -20.01
N GLU A 187 -19.50 5.64 -19.62
CA GLU A 187 -20.96 5.58 -19.55
C GLU A 187 -21.55 5.71 -20.97
N THR A 188 -22.36 4.74 -21.35
CA THR A 188 -23.11 4.77 -22.62
C THR A 188 -24.60 4.63 -22.35
N VAL A 189 -25.42 4.90 -23.37
CA VAL A 189 -26.87 4.68 -23.30
C VAL A 189 -27.25 3.21 -23.02
N GLU A 190 -26.34 2.26 -23.30
CA GLU A 190 -26.52 0.82 -23.06
C GLU A 190 -25.95 0.38 -21.70
N GLY A 191 -25.39 1.30 -20.92
CA GLY A 191 -24.74 1.04 -19.63
C GLY A 191 -23.24 1.35 -19.65
N GLU A 192 -22.55 0.85 -18.62
CA GLU A 192 -21.10 0.99 -18.47
C GLU A 192 -20.36 0.08 -19.45
N THR A 193 -19.38 0.61 -20.17
CA THR A 193 -18.49 -0.19 -21.03
C THR A 193 -17.03 0.09 -20.69
N ILE A 194 -16.22 -0.96 -20.63
CA ILE A 194 -14.79 -0.86 -20.40
C ILE A 194 -14.09 -0.95 -21.76
N LYS A 195 -13.23 0.02 -22.06
CA LYS A 195 -12.39 0.01 -23.27
C LYS A 195 -10.93 0.13 -22.92
N LEU A 196 -10.08 -0.57 -23.68
CA LEU A 196 -8.63 -0.42 -23.58
C LEU A 196 -8.18 0.77 -24.43
N VAL A 197 -7.81 1.86 -23.78
CA VAL A 197 -7.15 3.03 -24.37
C VAL A 197 -5.68 2.68 -24.60
N LYS A 198 -5.28 2.68 -25.87
CA LYS A 198 -3.92 2.38 -26.31
C LYS A 198 -3.16 3.66 -26.63
N PRO A 199 -1.81 3.61 -26.69
CA PRO A 199 -1.04 4.68 -27.30
C PRO A 199 -1.58 5.02 -28.70
N ASN A 200 -1.44 6.28 -29.08
CA ASN A 200 -1.83 6.75 -30.39
C ASN A 200 -1.14 5.93 -31.49
N SER A 201 -1.87 5.61 -32.56
CA SER A 201 -1.35 4.81 -33.68
C SER A 201 -0.11 5.41 -34.34
N LEU A 202 0.13 6.72 -34.16
CA LEU A 202 1.34 7.39 -34.63
C LEU A 202 2.64 6.86 -33.98
N PHE A 203 2.54 6.15 -32.86
CA PHE A 203 3.66 5.53 -32.15
C PHE A 203 3.74 4.01 -32.37
N GLU A 204 2.82 3.40 -33.11
CA GLU A 204 2.88 1.97 -33.39
C GLU A 204 4.11 1.62 -34.23
N THR A 205 4.96 0.73 -33.72
CA THR A 205 6.03 0.11 -34.50
C THR A 205 5.91 -1.42 -34.38
N PRO A 206 6.37 -2.21 -35.37
CA PRO A 206 6.19 -3.67 -35.36
C PRO A 206 6.76 -4.39 -34.13
N GLN A 207 7.71 -3.74 -33.45
CA GLN A 207 8.49 -4.29 -32.35
C GLN A 207 8.10 -3.68 -30.99
N LEU A 208 7.22 -2.68 -30.98
CA LEU A 208 6.85 -1.98 -29.76
C LEU A 208 5.92 -2.83 -28.88
N SER A 209 6.28 -2.95 -27.61
CA SER A 209 5.41 -3.57 -26.61
C SER A 209 4.44 -2.55 -26.03
N VAL A 210 3.23 -2.99 -25.71
CA VAL A 210 2.22 -2.20 -24.98
C VAL A 210 1.80 -2.96 -23.73
N GLY A 211 1.85 -2.31 -22.57
CA GLY A 211 1.51 -2.89 -21.28
C GLY A 211 0.37 -2.14 -20.60
N SER A 212 -0.53 -2.86 -19.94
CA SER A 212 -1.60 -2.22 -19.15
C SER A 212 -1.05 -1.66 -17.85
N ILE A 213 -1.44 -0.43 -17.48
CA ILE A 213 -1.05 0.21 -16.22
C ILE A 213 -2.15 0.14 -15.15
N ASN A 214 -3.31 -0.40 -15.51
CA ASN A 214 -4.39 -0.72 -14.58
C ASN A 214 -5.06 -2.03 -14.98
N TYR A 215 -6.06 -2.43 -14.21
CA TYR A 215 -6.87 -3.61 -14.45
C TYR A 215 -8.35 -3.24 -14.33
N PRO A 216 -9.24 -3.83 -15.14
CA PRO A 216 -10.67 -3.70 -14.93
C PRO A 216 -11.02 -4.26 -13.54
N ILE A 217 -11.82 -3.54 -12.78
CA ILE A 217 -12.29 -3.98 -11.46
C ILE A 217 -13.55 -4.81 -11.70
N GLU A 218 -13.60 -6.02 -11.16
CA GLU A 218 -14.79 -6.86 -11.23
C GLU A 218 -15.90 -6.25 -10.35
N PRO A 219 -17.20 -6.36 -10.74
CA PRO A 219 -18.30 -5.75 -9.98
C PRO A 219 -18.42 -6.20 -8.52
N ASP A 220 -17.80 -7.31 -8.12
CA ASP A 220 -17.83 -7.90 -6.78
C ASP A 220 -16.56 -7.68 -5.94
N GLY A 221 -15.52 -7.03 -6.49
CA GLY A 221 -14.34 -6.57 -5.74
C GLY A 221 -13.24 -7.61 -5.54
#